data_AF-A0A943A1L7-F1
#
_entry.id   AF-A0A943A1L7-F1
#
_cell.length_a   1.000
_cell.length_b   1.000
_cell.length_c   1.000
_cell.angle_alpha   90.00
_cell.angle_beta   90.00
_cell.angle_gamma   90.00
#
_symmetry.space_group_name_H-M   'P 1'
#
loop_
_entity.id
_entity.type
_entity.pdbx_description
1 polymer ?
#
loop_
_entity_poly.entity_id
_entity_poly.type
_entity_poly.pdbx_seq_one_letter_code
_entity_poly.pdbx_strand_id
1 'polypeptide(L)'
;MSKQDNCASKALYEQQEKKISAQSDAMIKLLTKKGILEDRQIDDERIRQAQKEKKRNMYHNTQVLLENYRNIAWALECFPDTIAEELDHPLAELDALLDHMDLEMGMGNRKLESRLESVKKSRLLLDRVNEALTVLKRKPDNGPKMYEIIYLTYLAPDKLSHTDLLYRLDISSRHYYRLRGQAITILSIRLWSAPASEVDSWLEVLTLLENLR
;
A
#
# COMPACT_ATOMS: atom_id res chain seq x y z
N MET A 1 -27.99 -23.30 -52.76
CA MET A 1 -28.24 -22.27 -51.72
C MET A 1 -27.35 -22.39 -50.48
N SER A 2 -26.48 -23.40 -50.34
CA SER A 2 -25.70 -23.64 -49.08
C SER A 2 -24.37 -22.87 -48.91
N LYS A 3 -23.88 -22.15 -49.93
CA LYS A 3 -22.56 -21.47 -49.87
C LYS A 3 -22.61 -20.03 -49.35
N GLN A 4 -23.74 -19.34 -49.48
CA GLN A 4 -23.90 -17.94 -49.03
C GLN A 4 -24.10 -17.85 -47.50
N ASP A 5 -24.90 -18.75 -46.91
CA ASP A 5 -25.14 -18.76 -45.45
C ASP A 5 -23.88 -19.10 -44.63
N ASN A 6 -22.99 -19.93 -45.19
CA ASN A 6 -21.73 -20.31 -44.55
C ASN A 6 -20.70 -19.17 -44.59
N CYS A 7 -20.73 -18.33 -45.63
CA CYS A 7 -19.88 -17.15 -45.76
C CYS A 7 -20.32 -16.02 -44.83
N ALA A 8 -21.64 -15.79 -44.69
CA ALA A 8 -22.20 -14.81 -43.76
C ALA A 8 -21.95 -15.20 -42.29
N SER A 9 -22.11 -16.48 -41.96
CA SER A 9 -21.81 -17.00 -40.62
C SER A 9 -20.33 -16.85 -40.28
N LYS A 10 -19.43 -17.21 -41.22
CA LYS A 10 -17.99 -17.05 -41.05
C LYS A 10 -17.57 -15.58 -40.86
N ALA A 11 -18.17 -14.67 -41.63
CA ALA A 11 -17.94 -13.23 -41.48
C ALA A 11 -18.39 -12.70 -40.10
N LEU A 12 -19.52 -13.19 -39.57
CA LEU A 12 -19.99 -12.85 -38.22
C LEU A 12 -19.04 -13.35 -37.12
N TYR A 13 -18.55 -14.59 -37.24
CA TYR A 13 -17.55 -15.14 -36.33
C TYR A 13 -16.24 -14.35 -36.36
N GLU A 14 -15.74 -14.00 -37.54
CA GLU A 14 -14.54 -13.16 -37.69
C GLU A 14 -14.73 -11.75 -37.10
N GLN A 15 -15.94 -11.18 -37.21
CA GLN A 15 -16.27 -9.90 -36.61
C GLN A 15 -16.30 -9.97 -35.08
N GLN A 16 -16.82 -11.08 -34.53
CA GLN A 16 -16.87 -11.32 -33.09
C GLN A 16 -15.48 -11.57 -32.51
N GLU A 17 -14.62 -12.34 -33.18
CA GLU A 17 -13.22 -12.52 -32.80
C GLU A 17 -12.45 -11.20 -32.81
N LYS A 18 -12.60 -10.37 -33.85
CA LYS A 18 -11.96 -9.05 -33.90
C LYS A 18 -12.39 -8.15 -32.75
N LYS A 19 -13.66 -8.22 -32.36
CA LYS A 19 -14.20 -7.43 -31.23
C LYS A 19 -13.65 -7.92 -29.89
N ILE A 20 -13.57 -9.23 -29.70
CA ILE A 20 -12.98 -9.85 -28.49
C ILE A 20 -11.49 -9.54 -28.41
N SER A 21 -10.76 -9.65 -29.53
CA SER A 21 -9.34 -9.31 -29.62
C SER A 21 -9.07 -7.83 -29.32
N ALA A 22 -9.87 -6.91 -29.85
CA ALA A 22 -9.73 -5.49 -29.54
C ALA A 22 -10.01 -5.19 -28.06
N GLN A 23 -11.00 -5.88 -27.45
CA GLN A 23 -11.31 -5.76 -26.04
C GLN A 23 -10.19 -6.33 -25.14
N SER A 24 -9.62 -7.48 -25.51
CA SER A 24 -8.48 -8.05 -24.79
C SER A 24 -7.25 -7.14 -24.87
N ASP A 25 -6.97 -6.55 -26.04
CA ASP A 25 -5.83 -5.65 -26.22
C ASP A 25 -5.99 -4.35 -25.42
N ALA A 26 -7.21 -3.80 -25.38
CA ALA A 26 -7.51 -2.62 -24.56
C ALA A 26 -7.33 -2.92 -23.06
N MET A 27 -7.77 -4.11 -22.61
CA MET A 27 -7.59 -4.55 -21.22
C MET A 27 -6.12 -4.78 -20.88
N ILE A 28 -5.35 -5.43 -21.77
CA ILE A 28 -3.91 -5.62 -21.59
C ILE A 28 -3.22 -4.26 -21.47
N LYS A 29 -3.47 -3.32 -22.39
CA LYS A 29 -2.92 -1.96 -22.33
C LYS A 29 -3.27 -1.24 -21.01
N LEU A 30 -4.49 -1.38 -20.53
CA LEU A 30 -4.92 -0.79 -19.26
C LEU A 30 -4.16 -1.39 -18.07
N LEU A 31 -4.08 -2.72 -18.00
CA LEU A 31 -3.39 -3.44 -16.93
C LEU A 31 -1.88 -3.18 -16.95
N THR A 32 -1.29 -3.04 -18.13
CA THR A 32 0.10 -2.65 -18.33
C THR A 32 0.35 -1.19 -17.88
N LYS A 33 -0.51 -0.23 -18.25
CA LYS A 33 -0.44 1.16 -17.76
C LYS A 33 -0.60 1.27 -16.24
N LYS A 34 -1.35 0.36 -15.64
CA LYS A 34 -1.51 0.24 -14.17
C LYS A 34 -0.37 -0.54 -13.51
N GLY A 35 0.62 -1.00 -14.27
CA GLY A 35 1.80 -1.72 -13.76
C GLY A 35 1.54 -3.17 -13.34
N ILE A 36 0.35 -3.71 -13.63
CA ILE A 36 -0.10 -5.05 -13.24
C ILE A 36 0.48 -6.11 -14.19
N LEU A 37 0.50 -5.83 -15.49
CA LEU A 37 1.11 -6.69 -16.52
C LEU A 37 2.46 -6.15 -17.00
N GLU A 38 3.30 -7.04 -17.52
CA GLU A 38 4.56 -6.70 -18.18
C GLU A 38 4.27 -6.13 -19.58
N ASP A 39 4.85 -4.96 -19.89
CA ASP A 39 4.69 -4.35 -21.21
C ASP A 39 5.65 -4.99 -22.22
N ARG A 40 5.13 -5.90 -23.04
CA ARG A 40 5.89 -6.56 -24.11
C ARG A 40 6.21 -5.63 -25.29
N GLN A 41 5.65 -4.42 -25.32
CA GLN A 41 5.90 -3.43 -26.38
C GLN A 41 6.98 -2.41 -26.04
N ILE A 42 7.51 -2.42 -24.81
CA ILE A 42 8.67 -1.60 -24.44
C ILE A 42 9.93 -2.31 -24.97
N ASP A 43 10.41 -1.84 -26.11
CA ASP A 43 11.68 -2.27 -26.75
C ASP A 43 12.91 -1.75 -25.96
N ASP A 44 12.70 -0.77 -25.09
CA ASP A 44 13.75 -0.11 -24.33
C ASP A 44 14.03 -0.86 -23.01
N GLU A 45 15.03 -1.75 -23.02
CA GLU A 45 15.48 -2.54 -21.86
C GLU A 45 15.71 -1.67 -20.61
N ARG A 46 16.14 -0.42 -20.79
CA ARG A 46 16.31 0.58 -19.71
C ARG A 46 15.01 0.88 -18.97
N ILE A 47 13.90 1.05 -19.70
CA ILE A 47 12.60 1.36 -19.11
C ILE A 47 12.08 0.13 -18.34
N ARG A 48 12.29 -1.08 -18.87
CA ARG A 48 11.91 -2.33 -18.20
C ARG A 48 12.67 -2.52 -16.89
N GLN A 49 13.97 -2.27 -16.89
CA GLN A 49 14.81 -2.33 -15.70
C GLN A 49 14.37 -1.29 -14.66
N ALA A 50 14.11 -0.05 -15.06
CA ALA A 50 13.62 1.00 -14.17
C ALA A 50 12.26 0.65 -13.53
N GLN A 51 11.33 0.06 -14.30
CA GLN A 51 10.04 -0.39 -13.77
C GLN A 51 10.18 -1.55 -12.80
N LYS A 52 11.05 -2.52 -13.10
CA LYS A 52 11.33 -3.66 -12.21
C LYS A 52 11.95 -3.18 -10.90
N GLU A 53 12.91 -2.26 -10.98
CA GLU A 53 13.54 -1.64 -9.82
C GLU A 53 12.52 -0.88 -8.98
N LYS A 54 11.67 -0.07 -9.61
CA LYS A 54 10.59 0.63 -8.92
C LYS A 54 9.66 -0.33 -8.17
N LYS A 55 9.25 -1.44 -8.81
CA LYS A 55 8.40 -2.46 -8.16
C LYS A 55 9.12 -3.11 -6.97
N ARG A 56 10.41 -3.40 -7.09
CA ARG A 56 11.23 -3.95 -6.00
C ARG A 56 11.28 -2.98 -4.82
N ASN A 57 11.53 -1.70 -5.09
CA ASN A 57 11.62 -0.66 -4.06
C ASN A 57 10.28 -0.45 -3.39
N MET A 58 9.17 -0.36 -4.13
CA MET A 58 7.82 -0.29 -3.57
C MET A 58 7.50 -1.48 -2.65
N TYR A 59 7.88 -2.70 -3.05
CA TYR A 59 7.71 -3.89 -2.21
C TYR A 59 8.53 -3.78 -0.92
N HIS A 60 9.82 -3.45 -1.04
CA HIS A 60 10.72 -3.30 0.10
C HIS A 60 10.23 -2.23 1.09
N ASN A 61 9.92 -1.05 0.57
CA ASN A 61 9.35 0.09 1.31
C ASN A 61 8.10 -0.30 2.10
N THR A 62 7.21 -1.07 1.47
CA THR A 62 5.99 -1.58 2.13
C THR A 62 6.33 -2.55 3.25
N GLN A 63 7.34 -3.41 3.06
CA GLN A 63 7.78 -4.33 4.10
C GLN A 63 8.39 -3.57 5.30
N VAL A 64 9.26 -2.59 5.05
CA VAL A 64 9.84 -1.73 6.10
C VAL A 64 8.75 -0.99 6.86
N LEU A 65 7.75 -0.45 6.15
CA LEU A 65 6.61 0.22 6.76
C LEU A 65 5.84 -0.71 7.70
N LEU A 66 5.51 -1.93 7.24
CA LEU A 66 4.79 -2.91 8.03
C LEU A 66 5.62 -3.41 9.22
N GLU A 67 6.93 -3.59 9.06
CA GLU A 67 7.84 -3.96 10.16
C GLU A 67 7.89 -2.89 11.26
N ASN A 68 7.76 -1.61 10.89
CA ASN A 68 7.78 -0.47 11.81
C ASN A 68 6.39 0.00 12.25
N TYR A 69 5.31 -0.58 11.74
CA TYR A 69 3.94 -0.13 11.98
C TYR A 69 3.63 0.07 13.47
N ARG A 70 3.98 -0.91 14.30
CA ARG A 70 3.74 -0.86 15.76
C ARG A 70 4.46 0.30 16.43
N ASN A 71 5.71 0.55 16.04
CA ASN A 71 6.52 1.63 16.59
C ASN A 71 5.94 2.99 16.20
N ILE A 72 5.50 3.14 14.96
CA ILE A 72 4.87 4.37 14.45
C ILE A 72 3.54 4.61 15.18
N ALA A 73 2.69 3.58 15.29
CA ALA A 73 1.42 3.67 15.99
C ALA A 73 1.60 4.06 17.45
N TRP A 74 2.52 3.40 18.16
CA TRP A 74 2.84 3.73 19.55
C TRP A 74 3.39 5.15 19.71
N ALA A 75 4.30 5.58 18.83
CA ALA A 75 4.86 6.93 18.88
C ALA A 75 3.80 8.02 18.65
N LEU A 76 2.80 7.75 17.80
CA LEU A 76 1.67 8.65 17.57
C LEU A 76 0.72 8.68 18.78
N GLU A 77 0.45 7.54 19.41
CA GLU A 77 -0.36 7.46 20.63
C GLU A 77 0.27 8.23 21.80
N CYS A 78 1.59 8.22 21.94
CA CYS A 78 2.31 8.92 23.01
C CYS A 78 2.56 10.42 22.74
N PHE A 79 2.30 10.89 21.52
CA PHE A 79 2.61 12.26 21.13
C PHE A 79 1.87 13.32 21.95
N PRO A 80 0.55 13.21 22.20
CA PRO A 80 -0.18 14.18 23.02
C PRO A 80 0.37 14.33 24.43
N ASP A 81 0.74 13.22 25.07
CA ASP A 81 1.32 13.23 26.42
C ASP A 81 2.69 13.95 26.42
N THR A 82 3.51 13.71 25.40
CA THR A 82 4.82 14.36 25.26
C THR A 82 4.68 15.88 25.14
N ILE A 83 3.68 16.35 24.39
CA ILE A 83 3.43 17.79 24.22
C ILE A 83 2.78 18.39 25.47
N ALA A 84 1.90 17.64 26.14
CA ALA A 84 1.27 18.06 27.39
C ALA A 84 2.31 18.32 28.49
N GLU A 85 3.29 17.43 28.63
CA GLU A 85 4.44 17.59 29.53
C GLU A 85 5.28 18.83 29.18
N GLU A 86 5.57 19.06 27.90
CA GLU A 86 6.38 20.21 27.47
C GLU A 86 5.71 21.57 27.70
N LEU A 87 4.38 21.59 27.72
CA LEU A 87 3.58 22.80 27.84
C LEU A 87 2.92 22.96 29.22
N ASP A 88 3.20 22.07 30.18
CA ASP A 88 2.63 22.07 31.55
C ASP A 88 1.08 22.15 31.57
N HIS A 89 0.44 21.54 30.58
CA HIS A 89 -1.02 21.57 30.44
C HIS A 89 -1.54 20.24 29.84
N PRO A 90 -2.69 19.72 30.30
CA PRO A 90 -3.23 18.50 29.74
C PRO A 90 -3.84 18.74 28.36
N LEU A 91 -3.52 17.86 27.41
CA LEU A 91 -4.03 17.90 26.04
C LEU A 91 -5.02 16.76 25.78
N ALA A 92 -5.93 16.99 24.83
CA ALA A 92 -6.92 16.01 24.38
C ALA A 92 -6.32 15.01 23.39
N GLU A 93 -7.15 14.11 22.83
CA GLU A 93 -6.75 13.11 21.82
C GLU A 93 -5.97 13.72 20.63
N LEU A 94 -5.13 12.90 19.98
CA LEU A 94 -4.21 13.32 18.92
C LEU A 94 -4.85 14.21 17.85
N ASP A 95 -6.06 13.90 17.39
CA ASP A 95 -6.73 14.67 16.34
C ASP A 95 -7.14 16.07 16.84
N ALA A 96 -7.62 16.19 18.09
CA ALA A 96 -7.95 17.48 18.71
C ALA A 96 -6.70 18.33 19.01
N LEU A 97 -5.59 17.69 19.35
CA LEU A 97 -4.29 18.33 19.51
C LEU A 97 -3.80 18.92 18.18
N LEU A 98 -3.84 18.13 17.10
CA LEU A 98 -3.42 18.57 15.77
C LEU A 98 -4.20 19.81 15.33
N ASP A 99 -5.52 19.82 15.53
CA ASP A 99 -6.39 20.95 15.20
C ASP A 99 -6.11 22.20 16.06
N HIS A 100 -5.86 22.02 17.36
CA HIS A 100 -5.57 23.14 18.27
C HIS A 100 -4.19 23.77 17.97
N MET A 101 -3.19 22.93 17.73
CA MET A 101 -1.83 23.39 17.44
C MET A 101 -1.73 24.08 16.08
N ASP A 102 -2.57 23.72 15.11
CA ASP A 102 -2.69 24.43 13.83
C ASP A 102 -3.13 25.89 13.98
N LEU A 103 -3.91 26.19 15.02
CA LEU A 103 -4.28 27.57 15.37
C LEU A 103 -3.14 28.32 16.08
N GLU A 104 -2.30 27.60 16.83
CA GLU A 104 -1.17 28.14 17.61
C GLU A 104 0.14 28.28 16.79
N MET A 105 0.25 27.65 15.61
CA MET A 105 1.41 27.77 14.70
C MET A 105 1.73 29.23 14.29
N GLY A 106 0.81 30.17 14.51
CA GLY A 106 1.07 31.60 14.32
C GLY A 106 2.06 32.23 15.31
N MET A 107 2.52 31.49 16.35
CA MET A 107 3.36 32.04 17.42
C MET A 107 4.87 31.82 17.26
N GLY A 108 5.33 31.20 16.16
CA GLY A 108 6.75 31.19 15.76
C GLY A 108 7.64 30.12 16.41
N ASN A 109 7.06 29.07 17.00
CA ASN A 109 7.83 27.94 17.53
C ASN A 109 8.16 26.93 16.41
N ARG A 110 9.20 27.23 15.62
CA ARG A 110 9.63 26.40 14.48
C ARG A 110 9.93 24.94 14.82
N LYS A 111 10.40 24.65 16.04
CA LYS A 111 10.69 23.28 16.48
C LYS A 111 9.39 22.48 16.67
N LEU A 112 8.38 23.12 17.25
CA LEU A 112 7.06 22.53 17.46
C LEU A 112 6.34 22.33 16.13
N GLU A 113 6.38 23.32 15.24
CA GLU A 113 5.84 23.23 13.87
C GLU A 113 6.44 22.05 13.11
N SER A 114 7.77 21.90 13.10
CA SER A 114 8.43 20.78 12.41
C SER A 114 8.06 19.41 12.98
N ARG A 115 7.88 19.30 14.30
CA ARG A 115 7.43 18.06 14.95
C ARG A 115 5.98 17.74 14.60
N LEU A 116 5.12 18.75 14.64
CA LEU A 116 3.70 18.62 14.30
C LEU A 116 3.52 18.15 12.84
N GLU A 117 4.26 18.75 11.91
CA GLU A 117 4.23 18.33 10.50
C GLU A 117 4.71 16.87 10.32
N SER A 118 5.72 16.44 11.07
CA SER A 118 6.17 15.03 11.07
C SER A 118 5.08 14.07 11.58
N VAL A 119 4.35 14.47 12.62
CA VAL A 119 3.22 13.71 13.18
C VAL A 119 2.06 13.63 12.20
N LYS A 120 1.67 14.75 11.58
CA LYS A 120 0.63 14.77 10.54
C LYS A 120 0.97 13.85 9.38
N LYS A 121 2.22 13.90 8.88
CA LYS A 121 2.71 12.96 7.87
C LYS A 121 2.56 11.52 8.36
N SER A 122 3.09 11.19 9.53
CA SER A 122 3.01 9.83 10.08
C SER A 122 1.57 9.32 10.26
N ARG A 123 0.64 10.19 10.68
CA ARG A 123 -0.80 9.90 10.80
C ARG A 123 -1.42 9.55 9.46
N LEU A 124 -1.21 10.41 8.47
CA LEU A 124 -1.73 10.21 7.11
C LEU A 124 -1.14 8.94 6.46
N LEU A 125 0.10 8.56 6.79
CA LEU A 125 0.68 7.27 6.36
C LEU A 125 -0.13 6.08 6.89
N LEU A 126 -0.46 6.09 8.18
CA LEU A 126 -1.25 5.02 8.79
C LEU A 126 -2.66 4.95 8.21
N ASP A 127 -3.29 6.08 7.91
CA ASP A 127 -4.60 6.11 7.26
C ASP A 127 -4.56 5.47 5.88
N ARG A 128 -3.52 5.76 5.07
CA ARG A 128 -3.31 5.10 3.77
C ARG A 128 -3.08 3.59 3.91
N VAL A 129 -2.34 3.16 4.94
CA VAL A 129 -2.18 1.74 5.24
C VAL A 129 -3.52 1.10 5.58
N ASN A 130 -4.36 1.75 6.39
CA ASN A 130 -5.69 1.28 6.75
C ASN A 130 -6.65 1.21 5.55
N GLU A 131 -6.59 2.18 4.62
CA GLU A 131 -7.29 2.14 3.34
C GLU A 131 -6.85 0.94 2.50
N ALA A 132 -5.54 0.75 2.33
CA ALA A 132 -4.98 -0.36 1.56
C ALA A 132 -5.35 -1.73 2.16
N LEU A 133 -5.34 -1.85 3.49
CA LEU A 133 -5.77 -3.05 4.23
C LEU A 133 -7.26 -3.33 4.05
N THR A 134 -8.09 -2.29 4.04
CA THR A 134 -9.54 -2.42 3.78
C THR A 134 -9.78 -2.99 2.39
N VAL A 135 -9.03 -2.52 1.38
CA VAL A 135 -9.10 -3.07 0.01
C VAL A 135 -8.60 -4.51 -0.03
N LEU A 136 -7.49 -4.82 0.66
CA LEU A 136 -6.96 -6.18 0.75
C LEU A 136 -8.00 -7.15 1.34
N LYS A 137 -8.66 -6.76 2.44
CA LYS A 137 -9.68 -7.56 3.12
C LYS A 137 -10.89 -7.82 2.23
N ARG A 138 -11.27 -6.85 1.38
CA ARG A 138 -12.39 -6.96 0.42
C ARG A 138 -12.03 -7.73 -0.86
N LYS A 139 -10.76 -8.08 -1.07
CA LYS A 139 -10.35 -8.84 -2.24
C LYS A 139 -11.04 -10.23 -2.23
N PRO A 140 -11.57 -10.71 -3.37
CA PRO A 140 -12.08 -12.08 -3.48
C PRO A 140 -11.04 -13.16 -3.14
N ASP A 141 -11.55 -14.36 -2.84
CA ASP A 141 -10.81 -15.56 -2.46
C ASP A 141 -10.04 -15.38 -1.15
N ASN A 142 -8.71 -15.27 -1.25
CA ASN A 142 -7.80 -15.25 -0.12
C ASN A 142 -7.68 -13.86 0.54
N GLY A 143 -8.46 -12.85 0.15
CA GLY A 143 -8.35 -11.49 0.68
C GLY A 143 -8.48 -11.40 2.21
N PRO A 144 -9.54 -11.97 2.82
CA PRO A 144 -9.67 -12.02 4.28
C PRO A 144 -8.49 -12.70 4.98
N LYS A 145 -8.01 -13.82 4.42
CA LYS A 145 -6.87 -14.57 4.98
C LYS A 145 -5.54 -13.81 4.82
N MET A 146 -5.35 -13.10 3.71
CA MET A 146 -4.21 -12.19 3.51
C MET A 146 -4.22 -11.04 4.52
N TYR A 147 -5.39 -10.43 4.75
CA TYR A 147 -5.54 -9.41 5.78
C TYR A 147 -5.20 -9.97 7.17
N GLU A 148 -5.72 -11.15 7.52
CA GLU A 148 -5.45 -11.81 8.81
C GLU A 148 -3.95 -12.07 9.02
N ILE A 149 -3.25 -12.53 7.97
CA ILE A 149 -1.79 -12.71 7.98
C ILE A 149 -1.07 -11.40 8.28
N ILE A 150 -1.43 -10.32 7.59
CA ILE A 150 -0.80 -9.00 7.79
C ILE A 150 -1.11 -8.48 9.19
N TYR A 151 -2.35 -8.60 9.64
CA TYR A 151 -2.79 -8.13 10.94
C TYR A 151 -2.01 -8.83 12.06
N LEU A 152 -2.00 -10.16 12.09
CA LEU A 152 -1.30 -10.92 13.13
C LEU A 152 0.22 -10.77 13.07
N THR A 153 0.79 -10.62 11.87
CA THR A 153 2.25 -10.49 11.72
C THR A 153 2.74 -9.10 12.12
N TYR A 154 2.03 -8.04 11.74
CA TYR A 154 2.56 -6.67 11.76
C TYR A 154 1.76 -5.68 12.62
N LEU A 155 0.44 -5.83 12.76
CA LEU A 155 -0.42 -4.80 13.36
C LEU A 155 -0.84 -5.14 14.79
N ALA A 156 -1.12 -6.41 15.07
CA ALA A 156 -1.54 -6.84 16.40
C ALA A 156 -0.49 -6.41 17.45
N PRO A 157 -0.90 -5.92 18.63
CA PRO A 157 0.01 -5.35 19.63
C PRO A 157 1.10 -6.35 20.03
N ASP A 158 0.74 -7.62 20.19
CA ASP A 158 1.66 -8.68 20.53
C ASP A 158 2.40 -9.24 19.31
N LYS A 159 3.73 -9.37 19.44
CA LYS A 159 4.56 -10.03 18.44
C LYS A 159 4.53 -11.53 18.65
N LEU A 160 3.81 -12.24 17.77
CA LEU A 160 3.70 -13.70 17.79
C LEU A 160 4.94 -14.37 17.18
N SER A 161 5.28 -15.57 17.69
CA SER A 161 6.28 -16.41 17.04
C SER A 161 5.76 -16.97 15.72
N HIS A 162 6.66 -17.40 14.83
CA HIS A 162 6.24 -18.03 13.57
C HIS A 162 5.36 -19.25 13.81
N THR A 163 5.67 -20.06 14.82
CA THR A 163 4.87 -21.24 15.19
C THR A 163 3.46 -20.85 15.65
N ASP A 164 3.34 -19.82 16.48
CA ASP A 164 2.04 -19.32 16.94
C ASP A 164 1.21 -18.73 15.79
N LEU A 165 1.86 -18.03 14.86
CA LEU A 165 1.21 -17.51 13.66
C LEU A 165 0.63 -18.66 12.82
N LEU A 166 1.41 -19.70 12.54
CA LEU A 166 0.95 -20.85 11.75
C LEU A 166 -0.20 -21.57 12.46
N TYR A 167 -0.12 -21.73 13.77
CA TYR A 167 -1.17 -22.35 14.58
C TYR A 167 -2.47 -21.53 14.55
N ARG A 168 -2.41 -20.22 14.82
CA ARG A 168 -3.61 -19.34 14.84
C ARG A 168 -4.25 -19.19 13.47
N LEU A 169 -3.45 -19.14 12.42
CA LEU A 169 -3.94 -18.98 11.04
C LEU A 169 -4.46 -20.28 10.43
N ASP A 170 -4.13 -21.42 11.04
CA ASP A 170 -4.36 -22.79 10.54
C ASP A 170 -3.81 -23.00 9.13
N ILE A 171 -2.53 -22.67 8.93
CA ILE A 171 -1.86 -22.80 7.62
C ILE A 171 -0.44 -23.34 7.73
N SER A 172 0.02 -23.98 6.65
CA SER A 172 1.42 -24.40 6.55
C SER A 172 2.36 -23.21 6.33
N SER A 173 3.63 -23.39 6.71
CA SER A 173 4.69 -22.38 6.52
C SER A 173 4.79 -21.90 5.07
N ARG A 174 4.75 -22.84 4.10
CA ARG A 174 4.77 -22.51 2.67
C ARG A 174 3.57 -21.63 2.29
N HIS A 175 2.39 -21.96 2.79
CA HIS A 175 1.17 -21.22 2.49
C HIS A 175 1.22 -19.80 3.08
N TYR A 176 1.74 -19.67 4.31
CA TYR A 176 1.96 -18.38 4.97
C TYR A 176 2.85 -17.46 4.14
N TYR A 177 4.06 -17.89 3.77
CA TYR A 177 4.99 -17.04 3.01
C TYR A 177 4.43 -16.64 1.64
N ARG A 178 3.71 -17.56 0.98
CA ARG A 178 3.05 -17.30 -0.29
C ARG A 178 1.97 -16.22 -0.17
N LEU A 179 1.06 -16.35 0.79
CA LEU A 179 -0.02 -15.39 0.98
C LEU A 179 0.51 -14.05 1.51
N ARG A 180 1.50 -14.07 2.41
CA ARG A 180 2.15 -12.84 2.90
C ARG A 180 2.79 -12.05 1.76
N GLY A 181 3.55 -12.71 0.89
CA GLY A 181 4.15 -12.05 -0.27
C GLY A 181 3.11 -11.46 -1.22
N GLN A 182 2.00 -12.17 -1.45
CA GLN A 182 0.88 -11.67 -2.25
C GLN A 182 0.22 -10.44 -1.59
N ALA A 183 -0.01 -10.48 -0.28
CA ALA A 183 -0.58 -9.38 0.48
C ALA A 183 0.31 -8.13 0.41
N ILE A 184 1.62 -8.26 0.66
CA ILE A 184 2.58 -7.15 0.59
C ILE A 184 2.62 -6.56 -0.84
N THR A 185 2.58 -7.41 -1.87
CA THR A 185 2.52 -6.95 -3.27
C THR A 185 1.27 -6.12 -3.56
N ILE A 186 0.11 -6.54 -3.05
CA ILE A 186 -1.14 -5.80 -3.25
C ILE A 186 -1.08 -4.46 -2.49
N LEU A 187 -0.59 -4.47 -1.24
CA LEU A 187 -0.44 -3.27 -0.44
C LEU A 187 0.55 -2.29 -1.08
N SER A 188 1.68 -2.77 -1.62
CA SER A 188 2.67 -1.91 -2.27
C SER A 188 2.10 -1.23 -3.51
N ILE A 189 1.32 -1.95 -4.32
CA ILE A 189 0.62 -1.33 -5.45
C ILE A 189 -0.35 -0.26 -4.95
N ARG A 190 -1.10 -0.52 -3.87
CA ARG A 190 -2.09 0.45 -3.37
C ARG A 190 -1.47 1.71 -2.75
N LEU A 191 -0.39 1.56 -2.00
CA LEU A 191 0.28 2.68 -1.35
C LEU A 191 1.02 3.57 -2.35
N TRP A 192 1.72 2.97 -3.31
CA TRP A 192 2.70 3.68 -4.13
C TRP A 192 2.25 3.94 -5.58
N SER A 193 0.98 3.68 -5.92
CA SER A 193 0.39 4.03 -7.24
C SER A 193 -0.29 5.40 -7.27
N ALA A 194 -0.15 6.21 -6.22
CA ALA A 194 -0.66 7.58 -6.14
C ALA A 194 0.20 8.58 -6.97
N PRO A 195 -0.30 9.80 -7.24
CA PRO A 195 0.46 10.84 -7.95
C PRO A 195 1.80 11.15 -7.25
N ALA A 196 2.82 11.49 -8.04
CA ALA A 196 4.22 11.59 -7.58
C ALA A 196 4.44 12.51 -6.37
N SER A 197 3.70 13.62 -6.28
CA SER A 197 3.82 14.60 -5.20
C SER A 197 3.50 14.04 -3.81
N GLU A 198 2.54 13.11 -3.70
CA GLU A 198 2.24 12.45 -2.43
C GLU A 198 3.30 11.39 -2.10
N VAL A 199 3.78 10.66 -3.13
CA VAL A 199 4.76 9.59 -2.98
C VAL A 199 6.11 10.08 -2.45
N ASP A 200 6.59 11.25 -2.89
CA ASP A 200 7.90 11.77 -2.50
C ASP A 200 7.96 12.09 -1.00
N SER A 201 6.88 12.66 -0.43
CA SER A 201 6.78 12.91 1.02
C SER A 201 6.83 11.62 1.85
N TRP A 202 6.33 10.51 1.30
CA TRP A 202 6.35 9.20 1.96
C TRP A 202 7.70 8.50 1.90
N LEU A 203 8.44 8.70 0.80
CA LEU A 203 9.79 8.17 0.67
C LEU A 203 10.73 8.78 1.70
N GLU A 204 10.60 10.08 1.98
CA GLU A 204 11.34 10.73 3.07
C GLU A 204 11.10 10.04 4.42
N VAL A 205 9.85 9.78 4.79
CA VAL A 205 9.51 9.10 6.04
C VAL A 205 10.13 7.70 6.11
N LEU A 206 10.10 6.94 5.01
CA LEU A 206 10.69 5.60 4.98
C LEU A 206 12.21 5.63 5.12
N THR A 207 12.89 6.57 4.47
CA THR A 207 14.35 6.71 4.62
C THR A 207 14.73 7.01 6.07
N LEU A 208 13.92 7.77 6.80
CA LEU A 208 14.13 8.00 8.23
C LEU A 208 13.98 6.71 9.04
N LEU A 209 12.99 5.87 8.74
CA LEU A 209 12.78 4.60 9.43
C LEU A 209 13.89 3.58 9.15
N GLU A 210 14.47 3.56 7.96
CA GLU A 210 15.61 2.71 7.62
C GLU A 210 16.88 3.11 8.38
N ASN A 211 17.07 4.41 8.63
CA ASN A 211 18.24 4.94 9.33
C ASN A 211 18.19 4.74 10.86
N LEU A 212 17.06 4.31 11.42
CA LEU A 212 16.87 4.06 12.85
C LEU A 212 17.19 2.61 13.26
N ARG A 213 17.75 1.81 12.35
CA ARG A 213 17.99 0.36 12.53
C ARG A 213 19.42 0.01 12.93
#